data_AF-A0A1C5VVL4-F1
#
_entry.id   AF-A0A1C5VVL4-F1
#
_cell.length_a   1.000
_cell.length_b   1.000
_cell.length_c   1.000
_cell.angle_alpha   90.00
_cell.angle_beta   90.00
_cell.angle_gamma   90.00
#
_symmetry.space_group_name_H-M   'P 1'
#
loop_
_entity.id
_entity.type
_entity.pdbx_description
1 polymer ?
#
loop_
_entity_poly.entity_id
_entity_poly.type
_entity_poly.pdbx_seq_one_letter_code
_entity_poly.pdbx_strand_id
1 'polypeptide(L)' 'MSWGALYMYYHCPKCGMKFEYATDLMVEFGDQFGYCPECKVMGVYEKEGARTLDDAEYFEVE' A
#
# COMPACT_ATOMS: atom_id res chain seq x y z
N MET A 1 12.82 -19.99 2.77
CA MET A 1 11.93 -19.22 1.88
C MET A 1 11.89 -17.80 2.43
N SER A 2 12.84 -16.95 2.06
CA SER A 2 12.70 -15.51 2.33
C SER A 2 11.67 -15.01 1.35
N TRP A 3 10.40 -14.94 1.78
CA TRP A 3 9.41 -14.16 1.05
C TRP A 3 9.98 -12.74 1.01
N GLY A 4 10.47 -12.31 -0.15
CA GLY A 4 10.90 -10.92 -0.32
C GLY A 4 9.73 -10.01 0.06
N ALA A 5 10.03 -8.83 0.60
CA ALA A 5 8.99 -7.86 0.94
C ALA A 5 8.10 -7.63 -0.28
N LEU A 6 6.84 -8.07 -0.19
CA LEU A 6 5.84 -7.88 -1.21
C LEU A 6 5.03 -6.64 -0.84
N TYR A 7 4.89 -5.73 -1.78
CA TYR A 7 4.20 -4.48 -1.62
C TYR A 7 2.91 -4.52 -2.41
N MET A 8 1.85 -3.97 -1.81
CA MET A 8 0.55 -3.76 -2.44
C MET A 8 0.35 -2.26 -2.66
N TYR A 9 0.11 -1.89 -3.91
CA TYR A 9 -0.02 -0.49 -4.33
C TYR A 9 -1.48 -0.15 -4.49
N TYR A 10 -1.85 0.99 -3.92
CA TYR A 10 -3.20 1.50 -3.91
C TYR A 10 -3.20 2.98 -4.31
N HIS A 11 -4.32 3.44 -4.84
CA HIS A 11 -4.58 4.86 -5.00
C HIS A 11 -5.87 5.28 -4.30
N CYS A 12 -5.85 6.44 -3.66
CA CYS A 12 -6.98 7.04 -2.99
C CYS A 12 -7.93 7.68 -4.02
N PRO A 13 -9.18 7.21 -4.19
CA PRO A 13 -10.11 7.82 -5.15
C PRO A 13 -10.59 9.22 -4.72
N LYS A 14 -10.43 9.57 -3.44
CA LYS A 14 -10.90 10.84 -2.87
C LYS A 14 -9.85 11.95 -2.98
N CYS A 15 -8.58 11.59 -2.79
CA CYS A 15 -7.46 12.50 -2.67
C CYS A 15 -6.43 12.35 -3.80
N GLY A 16 -6.51 11.29 -4.60
CA GLY A 16 -5.57 11.00 -5.69
C GLY A 16 -4.19 10.52 -5.22
N MET A 17 -3.98 10.40 -3.92
CA MET A 17 -2.71 9.97 -3.35
C MET A 17 -2.45 8.50 -3.67
N LYS A 18 -1.26 8.22 -4.18
CA LYS A 18 -0.76 6.87 -4.41
C LYS A 18 0.03 6.43 -3.17
N PHE A 19 -0.28 5.25 -2.66
CA PHE A 19 0.36 4.72 -1.46
C PHE A 19 0.58 3.22 -1.62
N GLU A 20 1.61 2.72 -0.97
CA GLU A 20 1.97 1.31 -0.95
C GLU A 20 1.97 0.77 0.47
N TYR A 21 1.57 -0.49 0.62
CA TYR A 21 1.55 -1.22 1.87
C TYR A 21 2.44 -2.44 1.75
N ALA A 22 3.38 -2.60 2.68
CA ALA A 22 4.07 -3.86 2.84
C ALA A 22 3.06 -4.92 3.31
N THR A 23 3.11 -6.12 2.72
CA THR A 23 2.27 -7.25 3.18
C THR A 23 2.55 -7.67 4.62
N ASP A 24 3.72 -7.33 5.17
CA ASP A 24 4.06 -7.53 6.57
C ASP A 24 3.10 -6.75 7.51
N LEU A 25 2.69 -5.56 7.07
CA LEU A 25 1.76 -4.68 7.78
C LEU A 25 0.31 -5.15 7.74
N MET A 26 0.00 -6.22 7.00
CA MET A 26 -1.34 -6.80 6.98
C MET A 26 -1.77 -7.27 8.38
N VAL A 27 -0.82 -7.70 9.22
CA VAL A 27 -1.09 -8.11 10.61
C VAL A 27 -1.31 -6.91 11.52
N GLU A 28 -0.58 -5.81 11.30
CA GLU A 28 -0.69 -4.60 12.13
C GLU A 28 -1.94 -3.79 11.81
N PHE A 29 -2.21 -3.56 10.53
CA PHE A 29 -3.35 -2.76 10.09
C PHE A 29 -4.65 -3.55 10.05
N GLY A 30 -4.62 -4.88 9.86
CA GLY A 30 -5.80 -5.73 9.84
C GLY A 30 -6.90 -5.21 8.91
N ASP A 31 -8.04 -4.82 9.47
CA ASP A 31 -9.18 -4.24 8.73
C ASP A 31 -8.90 -2.86 8.10
N GLN A 32 -7.85 -2.16 8.54
CA GLN A 32 -7.43 -0.88 7.96
C GLN A 32 -6.43 -1.04 6.80
N PHE A 33 -6.07 -2.28 6.46
CA PHE A 33 -5.13 -2.53 5.37
C PHE A 33 -5.70 -2.06 4.03
N GLY A 34 -4.93 -1.25 3.30
CA GLY A 34 -5.38 -0.62 2.05
C GLY A 34 -6.25 0.63 2.24
N TYR A 35 -6.38 1.16 3.46
CA TYR A 35 -7.03 2.45 3.68
C TYR A 35 -6.04 3.59 3.45
N CYS A 36 -6.51 4.67 2.85
CA CYS A 36 -5.70 5.88 2.72
C CYS A 36 -5.42 6.50 4.10
N PRO A 37 -4.16 6.81 4.46
CA PRO A 37 -3.81 7.36 5.78
C PRO A 37 -4.45 8.73 6.04
N GLU A 38 -4.62 9.55 5.00
CA GLU A 38 -5.25 10.87 5.08
C GLU A 38 -6.79 10.76 5.13
N CYS A 39 -7.37 10.04 4.18
CA CYS A 39 -8.82 10.05 3.98
C CYS A 39 -9.57 8.99 4.81
N LYS A 40 -8.85 7.98 5.33
CA LYS A 40 -9.43 6.79 5.98
C LYS A 40 -10.54 6.14 5.14
N VAL A 41 -10.36 6.13 3.82
CA VAL A 41 -11.23 5.44 2.87
C VAL A 41 -10.46 4.29 2.24
N MET A 42 -11.17 3.24 1.85
CA MET A 42 -10.59 2.12 1.11
C MET A 42 -9.98 2.63 -0.20
N GLY A 43 -8.68 2.42 -0.36
CA GLY A 43 -7.96 2.69 -1.59
C GLY A 43 -8.35 1.70 -2.67
N VAL A 44 -8.23 2.14 -3.92
CA VAL A 44 -8.38 1.28 -5.08
C VAL A 44 -7.06 0.56 -5.29
N TYR A 45 -7.10 -0.77 -5.25
CA TYR A 45 -5.94 -1.61 -5.53
C TYR A 45 -5.51 -1.43 -6.99
N GLU A 46 -4.22 -1.22 -7.20
CA GLU A 46 -3.65 -0.99 -8.54
C GLU A 46 -2.76 -2.16 -8.99
N LYS A 47 -1.84 -2.59 -8.13
CA LYS A 47 -0.93 -3.71 -8.41
C LYS A 47 -0.35 -4.27 -7.11
N GLU A 48 0.27 -5.44 -7.17
CA GLU A 48 1.13 -5.99 -6.11
C GLU A 48 2.43 -6.50 -6.73
N GLY A 49 3.53 -6.46 -5.97
CA GLY A 49 4.83 -6.88 -6.48
C GLY A 49 5.97 -6.72 -5.49
N ALA A 50 7.17 -7.16 -5.90
CA ALA A 50 8.39 -6.82 -5.18
C ALA A 50 8.74 -5.34 -5.40
N ARG A 51 9.51 -4.76 -4.46
CA ARG A 51 9.92 -3.36 -4.55
C ARG A 51 10.61 -3.06 -5.88
N THR A 52 10.07 -2.13 -6.64
CA THR A 52 10.64 -1.65 -7.91
C THR A 52 11.14 -0.19 -7.77
N LEU A 53 11.81 0.33 -8.80
CA LEU A 53 12.27 1.74 -8.81
C LEU A 53 11.10 2.73 -8.88
N ASP A 54 9.97 2.32 -9.46
CA ASP A 54 8.73 3.11 -9.56
C ASP A 54 8.03 3.31 -8.21
N ASP A 55 8.40 2.54 -7.19
CA ASP A 55 7.83 2.61 -5.83
C ASP A 55 8.10 3.96 -5.18
N ALA A 56 9.17 4.66 -5.57
CA ALA A 56 9.48 5.98 -5.05
C ALA A 56 8.38 7.03 -5.29
N GLU A 57 7.45 6.78 -6.22
CA GLU A 57 6.26 7.62 -6.45
C GLU A 57 5.08 7.28 -5.52
N TYR A 58 5.12 6.14 -4.83
CA TYR A 58 4.11 5.70 -3.90
C TYR A 58 4.55 6.02 -2.48
N PHE A 59 3.61 6.49 -1.67
CA PHE A 59 3.86 6.71 -0.26
C PHE A 59 3.85 5.36 0.49
N GLU A 60 5.01 4.91 0.95
CA GLU A 60 5.14 3.72 1.82
C GLU A 60 4.44 4.03 3.15
N VAL A 61 3.31 3.35 3.38
CA VAL A 61 2.62 3.41 4.66
C VAL A 61 3.31 2.40 5.57
N GLU A 62 3.99 2.90 6.59
CA GLU A 62 4.60 2.13 7.69
C GLU A 62 3.69 2.11 8.92
#